data_AF-A0A7V5STR6-F1
#
_entry.id   AF-A0A7V5STR6-F1
#
_cell.length_a   1.000
_cell.length_b   1.000
_cell.length_c   1.000
_cell.angle_alpha   90.00
_cell.angle_beta   90.00
_cell.angle_gamma   90.00
#
_symmetry.space_group_name_H-M   'P 1'
#
loop_
_entity.id
_entity.type
_entity.pdbx_description
1 polymer ?
#
loop_
_entity_poly.entity_id
_entity_poly.type
_entity_poly.pdbx_seq_one_letter_code
_entity_poly.pdbx_strand_id
1 'polypeptide(L)'
;ERGSVFNIYSSHFNKNNWNKGEIVKSLQSDNFCFQPTIAPNGNFMIFSFATNDNPDDADLWLAIRDNKNEWGNLIKLDELNSNGAEITPFLASDDTLYFSSNGFNGKGGFDIYISVNIDGVWQKPRPVTELNTEFDESDFTLIDAHTAIFSSNRPNGKGGLDLWLTHLEAPTYTNFPTSINLSSLVTDINLISFRNFIYFTNYDDYFKTLPNVELADNLSKIYNDSIFIQPQILEIHLNVNDMSESDSLNLSLQINNQSYKIEQCTVLNYPKIINIDLNKYIQTNNLPDSIVFSAEIVDKPSIPKKQIDFNVFKSQKEKLEEVKINNVNYNVYLLPLPKEINEESLDKNLKNLEILKKQITTKKKVIIESSHTFSLSENQTIRNWCEKKISEIKDLNFQKGIFPTLNKYLQNKEFNYLLIFIQN
;
A
#
# COMPACT_ATOMS: atom_id res chain seq x y z
N GLU A 1 -49.74 4.64 -8.02
CA GLU A 1 -48.68 5.64 -8.16
C GLU A 1 -47.39 4.96 -7.71
N ARG A 2 -46.36 4.86 -8.57
CA ARG A 2 -45.06 4.31 -8.14
C ARG A 2 -44.52 5.28 -7.09
N GLY A 3 -44.23 4.78 -5.89
CA GLY A 3 -43.80 5.59 -4.75
C GLY A 3 -42.61 6.47 -5.09
N SER A 4 -42.53 7.63 -4.43
CA SER A 4 -41.39 8.54 -4.55
C SER A 4 -40.11 7.83 -4.11
N VAL A 5 -39.13 7.75 -5.01
CA VAL A 5 -37.78 7.24 -4.71
C VAL A 5 -36.92 8.35 -4.13
N PHE A 6 -36.02 8.01 -3.20
CA PHE A 6 -35.08 8.99 -2.66
C PHE A 6 -34.05 9.39 -3.73
N ASN A 7 -33.77 10.69 -3.80
CA ASN A 7 -32.78 11.26 -4.70
C ASN A 7 -31.94 12.28 -3.93
N ILE A 8 -30.80 12.65 -4.49
CA ILE A 8 -29.91 13.65 -3.92
C ILE A 8 -30.32 15.04 -4.43
N TYR A 9 -30.52 15.98 -3.50
CA TYR A 9 -30.87 17.36 -3.77
C TYR A 9 -29.77 18.29 -3.26
N SER A 10 -29.52 19.40 -3.96
CA SER A 10 -28.64 20.47 -3.52
C SER A 10 -29.43 21.73 -3.19
N SER A 11 -28.98 22.46 -2.17
CA SER A 11 -29.49 23.80 -1.87
C SER A 11 -28.31 24.72 -1.57
N HIS A 12 -28.49 26.01 -1.85
CA HIS A 12 -27.51 27.05 -1.60
C HIS A 12 -27.99 27.96 -0.49
N PHE A 13 -27.11 28.26 0.46
CA PHE A 13 -27.34 29.22 1.51
C PHE A 13 -26.89 30.62 1.05
N ASN A 14 -27.83 31.53 0.87
CA ASN A 14 -27.58 32.89 0.41
C ASN A 14 -28.27 33.90 1.34
N LYS A 15 -27.52 34.89 1.85
CA LYS A 15 -28.05 36.02 2.64
C LYS A 15 -29.00 35.56 3.76
N ASN A 16 -28.55 34.63 4.60
CA ASN A 16 -29.27 34.08 5.75
C ASN A 16 -30.46 33.16 5.44
N ASN A 17 -30.68 32.73 4.20
CA ASN A 17 -31.72 31.78 3.85
C ASN A 17 -31.21 30.65 2.95
N TRP A 18 -31.81 29.46 3.11
CA TRP A 18 -31.66 28.35 2.17
C TRP A 18 -32.63 28.51 1.00
N ASN A 19 -32.13 28.29 -0.21
CA ASN A 19 -33.00 28.16 -1.38
C ASN A 19 -33.79 26.84 -1.31
N LYS A 20 -34.85 26.73 -2.13
CA LYS A 20 -35.50 25.43 -2.35
C LYS A 20 -34.47 24.45 -2.93
N GLY A 21 -34.44 23.23 -2.39
CA GLY A 21 -33.56 22.17 -2.90
C GLY A 21 -33.93 21.80 -4.34
N GLU A 22 -32.92 21.71 -5.20
CA GLU A 22 -33.04 21.24 -6.56
C GLU A 22 -32.39 19.88 -6.69
N ILE A 23 -32.96 19.01 -7.52
CA ILE A 23 -32.38 17.68 -7.74
C ILE A 23 -31.01 17.82 -8.39
N VAL A 24 -30.03 17.04 -7.91
CA VAL A 24 -28.73 16.92 -8.57
C VAL A 24 -28.94 16.09 -9.84
N LYS A 25 -29.23 16.78 -10.95
CA LYS A 25 -29.66 16.15 -12.21
C LYS A 25 -28.73 15.05 -12.71
N SER A 26 -27.42 15.19 -12.49
CA SER A 26 -26.43 14.22 -12.92
C SER A 26 -26.42 12.92 -12.09
N LEU A 27 -27.00 12.94 -10.89
CA LEU A 27 -27.17 11.79 -10.01
C LEU A 27 -28.64 11.32 -9.92
N GLN A 28 -29.53 11.93 -10.72
CA GLN A 28 -30.94 11.59 -10.72
C GLN A 28 -31.11 10.14 -11.17
N SER A 29 -31.82 9.36 -10.36
CA SER A 29 -32.03 7.94 -10.58
C SER A 29 -33.49 7.57 -10.36
N ASP A 30 -33.95 6.57 -11.10
CA ASP A 30 -35.21 5.89 -10.79
C ASP A 30 -35.03 4.96 -9.58
N ASN A 31 -33.81 4.64 -9.15
CA ASN A 31 -33.49 3.90 -7.92
C ASN A 31 -33.32 4.86 -6.71
N PHE A 32 -33.15 4.29 -5.52
CA PHE A 32 -32.95 5.06 -4.30
C PHE A 32 -31.50 5.51 -4.16
N CYS A 33 -31.28 6.82 -4.05
CA CYS A 33 -30.01 7.44 -3.68
C CYS A 33 -30.23 8.27 -2.40
N PHE A 34 -29.62 7.90 -1.28
CA PHE A 34 -29.88 8.53 0.01
C PHE A 34 -28.65 8.59 0.94
N GLN A 35 -28.79 9.35 2.02
CA GLN A 35 -27.76 9.56 3.05
C GLN A 35 -26.39 10.00 2.49
N PRO A 36 -26.31 11.07 1.67
CA PRO A 36 -25.04 11.53 1.14
C PRO A 36 -24.18 12.18 2.23
N THR A 37 -22.89 11.85 2.24
CA THR A 37 -21.83 12.58 2.95
C THR A 37 -20.84 13.15 1.94
N ILE A 38 -20.43 14.40 2.13
CA ILE A 38 -19.46 15.08 1.24
C ILE A 38 -18.12 15.14 1.96
N ALA A 39 -17.03 14.82 1.26
CA ALA A 39 -15.69 14.93 1.81
C ALA A 39 -15.37 16.37 2.25
N PRO A 40 -14.59 16.59 3.32
CA PRO A 40 -14.17 17.93 3.73
C PRO A 40 -13.58 18.79 2.61
N ASN A 41 -12.80 18.20 1.70
CA ASN A 41 -12.27 18.91 0.53
C ASN A 41 -13.33 19.29 -0.54
N GLY A 42 -14.55 18.75 -0.45
CA GLY A 42 -15.67 19.01 -1.35
C GLY A 42 -15.62 18.28 -2.70
N ASN A 43 -14.58 17.51 -2.97
CA ASN A 43 -14.29 16.92 -4.29
C ASN A 43 -15.02 15.60 -4.56
N PHE A 44 -15.47 14.90 -3.52
CA PHE A 44 -16.25 13.68 -3.68
C PHE A 44 -17.36 13.57 -2.62
N MET A 45 -18.34 12.72 -2.90
CA MET A 45 -19.35 12.29 -1.93
C MET A 45 -19.45 10.78 -1.91
N ILE A 46 -19.89 10.25 -0.78
CA ILE A 46 -20.30 8.85 -0.63
C ILE A 46 -21.77 8.84 -0.21
N PHE A 47 -22.56 7.94 -0.78
CA PHE A 47 -23.99 7.83 -0.50
C PHE A 47 -24.42 6.36 -0.60
N SER A 48 -25.57 6.04 0.00
CA SER A 48 -26.19 4.72 -0.11
C SER A 48 -27.08 4.67 -1.34
N PHE A 49 -26.97 3.58 -2.10
CA PHE A 49 -27.72 3.32 -3.31
C PHE A 49 -28.44 1.98 -3.19
N ALA A 50 -29.76 1.96 -3.37
CA ALA A 50 -30.55 0.73 -3.38
C ALA A 50 -31.44 0.68 -4.62
N THR A 51 -31.61 -0.51 -5.19
CA THR A 51 -32.50 -0.69 -6.34
C THR A 51 -33.96 -0.57 -5.93
N ASN A 52 -34.84 -0.19 -6.87
CA ASN A 52 -36.28 -0.14 -6.60
C ASN A 52 -36.89 -1.47 -6.17
N ASP A 53 -36.35 -2.57 -6.69
CA ASP A 53 -36.86 -3.91 -6.40
C ASP A 53 -36.39 -4.41 -5.02
N ASN A 54 -35.31 -3.84 -4.48
CA ASN A 54 -34.76 -4.18 -3.17
C ASN A 54 -34.27 -2.92 -2.43
N PRO A 55 -35.18 -2.10 -1.87
CA PRO A 55 -34.84 -0.83 -1.24
C PRO A 55 -34.10 -0.97 0.10
N ASP A 56 -34.21 -2.13 0.74
CA ASP A 56 -33.61 -2.41 2.05
C ASP A 56 -32.17 -2.94 1.94
N ASP A 57 -31.66 -3.13 0.72
CA ASP A 57 -30.35 -3.69 0.40
C ASP A 57 -29.53 -2.65 -0.38
N ALA A 58 -28.92 -1.75 0.38
CA ALA A 58 -28.20 -0.61 -0.15
C ALA A 58 -26.69 -0.90 -0.20
N ASP A 59 -26.03 -0.45 -1.26
CA ASP A 59 -24.57 -0.42 -1.38
C ASP A 59 -24.06 1.02 -1.22
N LEU A 60 -22.81 1.18 -0.77
CA LEU A 60 -22.10 2.45 -0.84
C LEU A 60 -21.56 2.73 -2.24
N TRP A 61 -21.84 3.94 -2.70
CA TRP A 61 -21.37 4.48 -3.97
C TRP A 61 -20.68 5.82 -3.76
N LEU A 62 -19.66 6.09 -4.57
CA LEU A 62 -18.91 7.33 -4.61
C LEU A 62 -19.25 8.11 -5.89
N ALA A 63 -19.42 9.43 -5.75
CA ALA A 63 -19.48 10.36 -6.88
C ALA A 63 -18.38 11.43 -6.75
N ILE A 64 -17.74 11.74 -7.87
CA ILE A 64 -16.68 12.76 -7.97
C ILE A 64 -17.30 14.06 -8.49
N ARG A 65 -16.86 15.18 -7.93
CA ARG A 65 -17.17 16.52 -8.44
C ARG A 65 -16.12 16.93 -9.47
N ASP A 66 -16.57 17.29 -10.67
CA ASP A 66 -15.67 17.75 -11.74
C ASP A 66 -15.28 19.23 -11.61
N ASN A 67 -14.45 19.70 -12.54
CA ASN A 67 -13.99 21.10 -12.58
C ASN A 67 -15.10 22.11 -12.95
N LYS A 68 -16.29 21.65 -13.34
CA LYS A 68 -17.48 22.47 -13.58
C LYS A 68 -18.44 22.47 -12.38
N ASN A 69 -18.04 21.85 -11.26
CA ASN A 69 -18.85 21.64 -10.05
C ASN A 69 -20.06 20.70 -10.27
N GLU A 70 -20.01 19.83 -11.28
CA GLU A 70 -21.02 18.81 -11.50
C GLU A 70 -20.59 17.49 -10.85
N TRP A 71 -21.56 16.78 -10.25
CA TRP A 71 -21.33 15.46 -9.67
C TRP A 71 -21.44 14.38 -10.73
N GLY A 72 -20.53 13.42 -10.78
CA GLY A 72 -20.53 12.33 -11.76
C GLY A 72 -19.52 11.25 -11.42
N ASN A 73 -19.14 10.43 -12.41
CA ASN A 73 -18.19 9.32 -12.25
C ASN A 73 -18.54 8.42 -11.06
N LEU A 74 -19.67 7.73 -11.18
CA LEU A 74 -20.20 6.84 -10.16
C LEU A 74 -19.33 5.59 -10.01
N ILE A 75 -18.87 5.31 -8.79
CA ILE A 75 -18.04 4.15 -8.46
C ILE A 75 -18.72 3.41 -7.30
N LYS A 76 -19.08 2.15 -7.53
CA LYS A 76 -19.51 1.26 -6.43
C LYS A 76 -18.28 0.91 -5.59
N LEU A 77 -18.39 1.02 -4.27
CA LEU A 77 -17.30 0.77 -3.33
C LEU A 77 -17.29 -0.69 -2.86
N ASP A 78 -17.00 -1.62 -3.78
CA ASP A 78 -17.10 -3.06 -3.54
C ASP A 78 -16.31 -3.55 -2.32
N GLU A 79 -15.20 -2.88 -1.96
CA GLU A 79 -14.38 -3.22 -0.78
C GLU A 79 -15.06 -2.90 0.56
N LEU A 80 -16.06 -2.01 0.53
CA LEU A 80 -16.84 -1.59 1.69
C LEU A 80 -18.18 -2.27 1.78
N ASN A 81 -18.66 -2.83 0.66
CA ASN A 81 -19.96 -3.45 0.58
C ASN A 81 -19.91 -4.91 1.03
N SER A 82 -21.05 -5.41 1.50
CA SER A 82 -21.19 -6.78 1.96
C SER A 82 -22.31 -7.51 1.21
N ASN A 83 -22.76 -8.66 1.73
CA ASN A 83 -23.97 -9.32 1.23
C ASN A 83 -25.25 -8.77 1.90
N GLY A 84 -25.10 -7.77 2.77
CA GLY A 84 -26.20 -7.05 3.38
C GLY A 84 -26.16 -5.58 2.97
N ALA A 85 -26.90 -4.74 3.70
CA ALA A 85 -27.03 -3.33 3.43
C ALA A 85 -25.95 -2.51 4.14
N GLU A 86 -25.42 -1.51 3.43
CA GLU A 86 -24.56 -0.46 3.93
C GLU A 86 -25.24 0.92 3.87
N ILE A 87 -25.44 1.50 5.05
CA ILE A 87 -26.20 2.73 5.24
C ILE A 87 -25.43 3.77 6.07
N THR A 88 -25.95 5.00 6.05
CA THR A 88 -25.49 6.11 6.90
C THR A 88 -23.99 6.38 6.82
N PRO A 89 -23.41 6.57 5.63
CA PRO A 89 -21.99 6.91 5.51
C PRO A 89 -21.70 8.30 6.11
N PHE A 90 -20.58 8.41 6.82
CA PHE A 90 -20.09 9.63 7.44
C PHE A 90 -18.58 9.78 7.21
N LEU A 91 -18.20 10.79 6.43
CA LEU A 91 -16.79 11.12 6.19
C LEU A 91 -16.29 12.00 7.34
N ALA A 92 -15.53 11.40 8.26
CA ALA A 92 -14.87 12.11 9.36
C ALA A 92 -13.69 12.96 8.87
N SER A 93 -13.06 12.54 7.78
CA SER A 93 -12.00 13.24 7.05
C SER A 93 -12.08 12.87 5.56
N ASP A 94 -11.17 13.39 4.74
CA ASP A 94 -11.07 12.99 3.32
C ASP A 94 -10.72 11.50 3.14
N ASP A 95 -10.21 10.86 4.18
CA ASP A 95 -9.67 9.50 4.16
C ASP A 95 -10.24 8.57 5.24
N THR A 96 -11.19 9.03 6.07
CA THR A 96 -11.80 8.21 7.12
C THR A 96 -13.31 8.22 6.98
N LEU A 97 -13.89 7.03 6.78
CA LEU A 97 -15.32 6.81 6.63
C LEU A 97 -15.83 5.92 7.75
N TYR A 98 -16.89 6.37 8.40
CA TYR A 98 -17.75 5.54 9.23
C TYR A 98 -19.02 5.22 8.44
N PHE A 99 -19.59 4.04 8.63
CA PHE A 99 -20.87 3.64 8.05
C PHE A 99 -21.46 2.52 8.88
N SER A 100 -22.68 2.08 8.54
CA SER A 100 -23.34 1.00 9.26
C SER A 100 -23.71 -0.12 8.32
N SER A 101 -23.47 -1.36 8.74
CA SER A 101 -23.69 -2.55 7.92
C SER A 101 -24.32 -3.68 8.72
N ASN A 102 -25.15 -4.48 8.06
CA ASN A 102 -25.72 -5.71 8.62
C ASN A 102 -25.18 -7.01 7.96
N GLY A 103 -24.17 -6.92 7.09
CA GLY A 103 -23.67 -8.09 6.34
C GLY A 103 -22.24 -8.55 6.68
N PHE A 104 -21.55 -7.89 7.62
CA PHE A 104 -20.18 -8.24 8.05
C PHE A 104 -20.11 -9.14 9.29
N ASN A 105 -21.23 -9.76 9.71
CA ASN A 105 -21.34 -10.54 10.95
C ASN A 105 -20.94 -9.74 12.20
N GLY A 106 -21.52 -8.55 12.35
CA GLY A 106 -21.39 -7.74 13.56
C GLY A 106 -22.13 -8.35 14.76
N LYS A 107 -22.24 -7.58 15.84
CA LYS A 107 -22.89 -8.06 17.08
C LYS A 107 -24.42 -7.98 16.98
N GLY A 108 -24.96 -7.03 16.24
CA GLY A 108 -26.38 -6.72 16.17
C GLY A 108 -26.98 -6.95 14.78
N GLY A 109 -28.01 -6.16 14.46
CA GLY A 109 -28.53 -6.06 13.09
C GLY A 109 -27.62 -5.14 12.28
N PHE A 110 -27.78 -3.83 12.42
CA PHE A 110 -26.81 -2.87 11.89
C PHE A 110 -25.73 -2.56 12.91
N ASP A 111 -24.48 -2.61 12.47
CA ASP A 111 -23.29 -2.36 13.28
C ASP A 111 -22.48 -1.21 12.67
N ILE A 112 -21.84 -0.36 13.49
CA ILE A 112 -20.95 0.69 12.98
C ILE A 112 -19.60 0.08 12.59
N TYR A 113 -19.18 0.41 11.36
CA TYR A 113 -17.88 0.08 10.81
C TYR A 113 -17.11 1.36 10.48
N ILE A 114 -15.79 1.24 10.52
CA ILE A 114 -14.86 2.27 10.05
C ILE A 114 -13.97 1.68 8.96
N SER A 115 -13.78 2.44 7.89
CA SER A 115 -12.79 2.19 6.86
C SER A 115 -11.96 3.44 6.63
N VAL A 116 -10.72 3.24 6.18
CA VAL A 116 -9.80 4.31 5.80
C VAL A 116 -9.48 4.19 4.32
N ASN A 117 -9.36 5.32 3.64
CA ASN A 117 -8.87 5.41 2.28
C ASN A 117 -7.35 5.61 2.32
N ILE A 118 -6.60 4.73 1.68
CA ILE A 118 -5.15 4.83 1.54
C ILE A 118 -4.85 4.97 0.06
N ASP A 119 -4.37 6.15 -0.34
CA ASP A 119 -3.97 6.48 -1.72
C ASP A 119 -5.06 6.20 -2.78
N GLY A 120 -6.31 6.51 -2.45
CA GLY A 120 -7.46 6.31 -3.32
C GLY A 120 -8.16 4.96 -3.15
N VAL A 121 -7.60 4.05 -2.35
CA VAL A 121 -8.17 2.71 -2.13
C VAL A 121 -8.75 2.59 -0.71
N TRP A 122 -10.05 2.32 -0.64
CA TRP A 122 -10.72 2.04 0.63
C TRP A 122 -10.31 0.67 1.17
N GLN A 123 -9.91 0.64 2.45
CA GLN A 123 -9.50 -0.59 3.12
C GLN A 123 -10.70 -1.39 3.59
N LYS A 124 -10.49 -2.68 3.88
CA LYS A 124 -11.55 -3.52 4.43
C LYS A 124 -12.08 -2.92 5.74
N PRO A 125 -13.42 -2.78 5.90
CA PRO A 125 -13.99 -2.18 7.09
C PRO A 125 -13.74 -3.01 8.36
N ARG A 126 -13.49 -2.33 9.48
CA ARG A 126 -13.38 -2.93 10.81
C ARG A 126 -14.55 -2.48 11.69
N PRO A 127 -15.12 -3.36 12.53
CA PRO A 127 -16.20 -2.98 13.44
C PRO A 127 -15.70 -2.03 14.53
N VAL A 128 -16.53 -1.08 14.95
CA VAL A 128 -16.27 -0.21 16.11
C VAL A 128 -16.80 -0.90 17.36
N THR A 129 -16.06 -1.92 17.80
CA THR A 129 -16.49 -2.90 18.82
C THR A 129 -16.84 -2.31 20.19
N GLU A 130 -16.33 -1.12 20.47
CA GLU A 130 -16.53 -0.32 21.69
C GLU A 130 -17.91 0.32 21.73
N LEU A 131 -18.50 0.59 20.56
CA LEU A 131 -19.84 1.18 20.44
C LEU A 131 -20.90 0.15 20.11
N ASN A 132 -20.53 -0.86 19.32
CA ASN A 132 -21.46 -1.87 18.84
C ASN A 132 -21.91 -2.82 19.93
N THR A 133 -23.20 -3.14 19.92
CA THR A 133 -23.87 -4.03 20.86
C THR A 133 -24.71 -5.08 20.13
N GLU A 134 -25.47 -5.92 20.84
CA GLU A 134 -26.38 -6.90 20.23
C GLU A 134 -27.63 -6.24 19.59
N PHE A 135 -27.66 -4.91 19.53
CA PHE A 135 -28.74 -4.06 19.03
C PHE A 135 -28.28 -3.34 17.76
N ASP A 136 -29.15 -2.54 17.15
CA ASP A 136 -28.77 -1.76 15.98
C ASP A 136 -28.02 -0.49 16.40
N GLU A 137 -26.95 -0.18 15.67
CA GLU A 137 -26.19 1.06 15.71
C GLU A 137 -26.05 1.66 14.31
N SER A 138 -26.43 2.94 14.16
CA SER A 138 -26.43 3.66 12.88
C SER A 138 -26.19 5.17 13.04
N ASP A 139 -26.17 5.92 11.94
CA ASP A 139 -26.08 7.39 11.93
C ASP A 139 -24.91 7.96 12.75
N PHE A 140 -23.74 7.32 12.70
CA PHE A 140 -22.57 7.77 13.44
C PHE A 140 -22.09 9.15 12.94
N THR A 141 -21.80 10.06 13.87
CA THR A 141 -21.17 11.35 13.59
C THR A 141 -20.22 11.76 14.72
N LEU A 142 -19.16 12.47 14.36
CA LEU A 142 -18.31 13.16 15.32
C LEU A 142 -18.85 14.56 15.62
N ILE A 143 -18.91 14.93 16.89
CA ILE A 143 -19.11 16.33 17.31
C ILE A 143 -17.76 17.03 17.37
N ASP A 144 -16.76 16.34 17.92
CA ASP A 144 -15.37 16.77 18.04
C ASP A 144 -14.44 15.53 18.06
N ALA A 145 -13.16 15.75 18.35
CA ALA A 145 -12.15 14.69 18.31
C ALA A 145 -12.36 13.56 19.37
N HIS A 146 -13.17 13.79 20.40
CA HIS A 146 -13.39 12.85 21.49
C HIS A 146 -14.87 12.49 21.68
N THR A 147 -15.79 13.25 21.09
CA THR A 147 -17.22 13.05 21.29
C THR A 147 -17.90 12.62 20.00
N ALA A 148 -18.65 11.52 20.07
CA ALA A 148 -19.47 11.04 18.95
C ALA A 148 -20.93 10.88 19.38
N ILE A 149 -21.83 11.04 18.40
CA ILE A 149 -23.25 10.70 18.52
C ILE A 149 -23.55 9.61 17.50
N PHE A 150 -24.44 8.69 17.86
CA PHE A 150 -24.97 7.68 16.95
C PHE A 150 -26.40 7.30 17.37
N SER A 151 -27.16 6.71 16.46
CA SER A 151 -28.50 6.17 16.70
C SER A 151 -28.42 4.73 17.17
N SER A 152 -29.20 4.33 18.18
CA SER A 152 -29.33 2.92 18.57
C SER A 152 -30.66 2.59 19.24
N ASN A 153 -31.14 1.36 19.04
CA ASN A 153 -32.34 0.80 19.69
C ASN A 153 -32.02 -0.03 20.93
N ARG A 154 -30.82 0.15 21.50
CA ARG A 154 -30.44 -0.50 22.75
C ARG A 154 -31.36 -0.10 23.93
N PRO A 155 -31.46 -0.94 24.98
CA PRO A 155 -32.36 -0.72 26.10
C PRO A 155 -32.10 0.60 26.82
N ASN A 156 -33.15 1.13 27.46
CA ASN A 156 -33.19 2.42 28.16
C ASN A 156 -33.27 3.67 27.26
N GLY A 157 -33.53 3.48 25.97
CA GLY A 157 -33.98 4.52 25.05
C GLY A 157 -35.47 4.90 25.21
N LYS A 158 -35.94 5.82 24.37
CA LYS A 158 -37.32 6.28 24.24
C LYS A 158 -37.85 6.09 22.81
N GLY A 159 -37.97 4.84 22.37
CA GLY A 159 -38.65 4.51 21.11
C GLY A 159 -37.96 3.38 20.35
N GLY A 160 -37.85 3.56 19.04
CA GLY A 160 -37.06 2.69 18.17
C GLY A 160 -35.58 3.04 18.28
N LEU A 161 -35.07 3.84 17.34
CA LEU A 161 -33.71 4.39 17.42
C LEU A 161 -33.72 5.70 18.23
N ASP A 162 -32.85 5.78 19.22
CA ASP A 162 -32.58 6.98 20.01
C ASP A 162 -31.15 7.49 19.77
N LEU A 163 -30.89 8.77 20.04
CA LEU A 163 -29.53 9.33 19.98
C LEU A 163 -28.76 8.97 21.24
N TRP A 164 -27.61 8.35 21.06
CA TRP A 164 -26.64 8.02 22.09
C TRP A 164 -25.40 8.86 21.89
N LEU A 165 -24.87 9.38 23.00
CA LEU A 165 -23.62 10.13 23.02
C LEU A 165 -22.56 9.27 23.69
N THR A 166 -21.40 9.20 23.05
CA THR A 166 -20.20 8.58 23.62
C THR A 166 -19.11 9.63 23.70
N HIS A 167 -18.31 9.52 24.75
CA HIS A 167 -17.12 10.30 24.91
C HIS A 167 -15.96 9.31 25.04
N LEU A 168 -14.92 9.52 24.26
CA LEU A 168 -13.67 8.79 24.37
C LEU A 168 -13.01 9.23 25.68
N GLU A 169 -13.32 8.52 26.76
CA GLU A 169 -12.64 8.73 28.04
C GLU A 169 -11.19 8.27 27.92
N ALA A 170 -10.26 9.09 28.43
CA ALA A 170 -8.91 8.63 28.68
C ALA A 170 -9.00 7.37 29.56
N PRO A 171 -8.37 6.24 29.19
CA PRO A 171 -8.70 4.96 29.79
C PRO A 171 -8.52 4.94 31.32
N THR A 172 -9.59 4.74 32.08
CA THR A 172 -9.51 4.44 33.52
C THR A 172 -9.54 2.92 33.73
N TYR A 173 -8.38 2.26 33.67
CA TYR A 173 -8.29 0.81 33.84
C TYR A 173 -8.37 0.40 35.33
N THR A 174 -9.38 -0.40 35.70
CA THR A 174 -9.48 -1.00 37.04
C THR A 174 -9.47 -2.53 37.06
N ASN A 175 -9.35 -3.23 35.94
CA ASN A 175 -8.97 -4.65 35.92
C ASN A 175 -8.35 -5.07 34.59
N PHE A 176 -7.27 -5.83 34.68
CA PHE A 176 -6.29 -6.09 33.64
C PHE A 176 -6.53 -7.42 32.91
N PRO A 177 -6.50 -7.45 31.57
CA PRO A 177 -6.03 -8.61 30.82
C PRO A 177 -4.50 -8.57 30.65
N THR A 178 -3.86 -9.73 30.89
CA THR A 178 -2.41 -9.98 30.85
C THR A 178 -1.83 -10.12 29.44
N SER A 179 -1.89 -9.07 28.63
CA SER A 179 -1.17 -9.05 27.36
C SER A 179 -0.73 -7.64 26.97
N ILE A 180 0.52 -7.51 26.52
CA ILE A 180 0.98 -6.35 25.78
C ILE A 180 0.27 -6.40 24.42
N ASN A 181 -0.63 -5.46 24.15
CA ASN A 181 -1.19 -5.23 22.82
C ASN A 181 -0.46 -4.05 22.18
N LEU A 182 0.32 -4.33 21.15
CA LEU A 182 0.85 -3.33 20.24
C LEU A 182 -0.03 -3.35 19.00
N SER A 183 -0.59 -2.20 18.63
CA SER A 183 -1.34 -2.02 17.38
C SER A 183 -0.68 -0.92 16.57
N SER A 184 -0.39 -1.20 15.29
CA SER A 184 -0.12 -0.16 14.29
C SER A 184 -1.43 0.14 13.54
N LEU A 185 -1.72 1.42 13.31
CA LEU A 185 -2.80 1.85 12.39
C LEU A 185 -2.43 1.66 10.91
N VAL A 186 -1.17 1.30 10.66
CA VAL A 186 -0.63 0.95 9.37
C VAL A 186 -0.26 -0.52 9.46
N THR A 187 -1.16 -1.42 9.08
CA THR A 187 -0.86 -2.86 9.06
C THR A 187 -0.32 -3.32 7.72
N ASP A 188 -0.29 -2.46 6.71
CA ASP A 188 0.45 -2.73 5.48
C ASP A 188 1.28 -1.50 5.12
N ILE A 189 2.58 -1.53 5.43
CA ILE A 189 3.51 -0.75 4.61
C ILE A 189 3.46 -1.43 3.25
N ASN A 190 2.67 -0.86 2.33
CA ASN A 190 2.56 -1.35 0.98
C ASN A 190 3.81 -0.86 0.24
N LEU A 191 4.91 -1.57 0.45
CA LEU A 191 6.10 -1.43 -0.38
C LEU A 191 5.76 -2.05 -1.72
N ILE A 192 5.15 -1.26 -2.60
CA ILE A 192 4.90 -1.64 -3.98
C ILE A 192 6.27 -1.79 -4.62
N SER A 193 6.80 -3.02 -4.61
CA SER A 193 7.93 -3.39 -5.43
C SER A 193 7.38 -4.21 -6.58
N PHE A 194 7.44 -3.68 -7.80
CA PHE A 194 7.19 -4.46 -9.00
C PHE A 194 8.50 -5.17 -9.38
N ARG A 195 8.91 -6.13 -8.55
CA ARG A 195 10.18 -6.82 -8.77
C ARG A 195 10.06 -7.84 -9.87
N ASN A 196 10.69 -7.57 -11.01
CA ASN A 196 10.94 -8.59 -12.03
C ASN A 196 12.45 -8.84 -12.25
N PHE A 197 12.92 -9.88 -11.55
CA PHE A 197 13.67 -11.07 -12.01
C PHE A 197 15.03 -11.03 -12.72
N ILE A 198 15.63 -9.87 -13.00
CA ILE A 198 16.95 -9.85 -13.66
C ILE A 198 17.93 -8.92 -12.93
N TYR A 199 19.12 -9.42 -12.62
CA TYR A 199 20.17 -8.62 -12.00
C TYR A 199 20.77 -7.62 -13.01
N PHE A 200 20.73 -6.34 -12.66
CA PHE A 200 21.32 -5.25 -13.45
C PHE A 200 22.71 -4.93 -12.99
N THR A 201 23.58 -4.74 -13.96
CA THR A 201 24.84 -4.07 -13.76
C THR A 201 24.61 -2.55 -13.86
N ASN A 202 24.20 -1.95 -12.75
CA ASN A 202 24.14 -0.51 -12.48
C ASN A 202 23.23 0.38 -13.36
N TYR A 203 22.44 1.23 -12.70
CA TYR A 203 21.06 1.50 -13.10
C TYR A 203 20.79 2.88 -13.74
N ASP A 204 21.61 3.92 -13.52
CA ASP A 204 21.11 5.30 -13.73
C ASP A 204 21.56 6.05 -15.00
N ASP A 205 22.79 5.86 -15.49
CA ASP A 205 23.34 6.77 -16.52
C ASP A 205 23.08 6.32 -17.95
N TYR A 206 22.92 5.02 -18.19
CA TYR A 206 22.89 4.49 -19.56
C TYR A 206 21.57 4.79 -20.29
N PHE A 207 20.42 4.50 -19.65
CA PHE A 207 19.13 4.73 -20.30
C PHE A 207 18.78 6.21 -20.44
N LYS A 208 19.20 7.06 -19.50
CA LYS A 208 19.02 8.52 -19.59
C LYS A 208 19.86 9.16 -20.71
N THR A 209 20.91 8.49 -21.16
CA THR A 209 21.84 9.00 -22.19
C THR A 209 21.60 8.41 -23.58
N LEU A 210 20.65 7.47 -23.75
CA LEU A 210 20.27 6.94 -25.06
C LEU A 210 19.33 7.93 -25.77
N PRO A 211 19.76 8.62 -26.84
CA PRO A 211 18.90 9.52 -27.56
C PRO A 211 17.81 8.71 -28.30
N ASN A 212 16.55 9.13 -28.15
CA ASN A 212 15.37 8.58 -28.82
C ASN A 212 14.89 7.20 -28.31
N VAL A 213 15.17 6.84 -27.05
CA VAL A 213 14.47 5.73 -26.39
C VAL A 213 13.35 6.32 -25.53
N GLU A 214 12.12 6.32 -26.04
CA GLU A 214 10.95 6.32 -25.16
C GLU A 214 10.89 4.91 -24.56
N LEU A 215 11.20 4.79 -23.26
CA LEU A 215 10.93 3.55 -22.54
C LEU A 215 9.45 3.24 -22.72
N ALA A 216 9.11 2.26 -23.55
CA ALA A 216 7.77 1.71 -23.54
C ALA A 216 7.44 1.39 -22.08
N ASP A 217 6.27 1.81 -21.60
CA ASP A 217 5.88 1.78 -20.17
C ASP A 217 6.15 0.44 -19.48
N ASN A 218 6.31 -0.65 -20.23
CA ASN A 218 6.64 -1.98 -19.75
C ASN A 218 8.12 -2.20 -19.39
N LEU A 219 9.10 -1.57 -20.04
CA LEU A 219 10.52 -1.74 -19.72
C LEU A 219 10.96 -0.92 -18.51
N SER A 220 10.40 0.29 -18.37
CA SER A 220 10.55 1.13 -17.17
C SER A 220 9.87 0.48 -15.96
N LYS A 221 8.73 -0.20 -16.14
CA LYS A 221 8.04 -0.99 -15.10
C LYS A 221 8.79 -2.26 -14.65
N ILE A 222 9.63 -2.86 -15.51
CA ILE A 222 10.40 -4.06 -15.12
C ILE A 222 11.60 -3.67 -14.25
N TYR A 223 12.08 -2.42 -14.36
CA TYR A 223 13.39 -2.06 -13.86
C TYR A 223 13.39 -0.92 -12.84
N ASN A 224 12.51 0.08 -12.98
CA ASN A 224 12.61 1.31 -12.20
C ASN A 224 11.68 1.26 -10.99
N ASP A 225 11.96 0.32 -10.09
CA ASP A 225 11.31 0.30 -8.79
C ASP A 225 11.81 1.49 -7.98
N SER A 226 11.03 2.56 -7.98
CA SER A 226 11.12 3.59 -6.94
C SER A 226 10.44 3.01 -5.71
N ILE A 227 11.15 2.94 -4.59
CA ILE A 227 10.53 2.53 -3.33
C ILE A 227 9.72 3.72 -2.83
N PHE A 228 8.41 3.65 -3.04
CA PHE A 228 7.48 4.54 -2.38
C PHE A 228 7.08 3.89 -1.05
N ILE A 229 7.51 4.52 0.04
CA ILE A 229 7.05 4.16 1.37
C ILE A 229 5.72 4.84 1.55
N GLN A 230 4.63 4.09 1.39
CA GLN A 230 3.29 4.54 1.69
C GLN A 230 2.69 3.65 2.79
N PRO A 231 2.32 4.23 3.95
CA PRO A 231 2.51 5.64 4.31
C PRO A 231 3.98 5.98 4.67
N GLN A 232 4.42 7.21 4.36
CA GLN A 232 5.76 7.72 4.67
C GLN A 232 6.00 7.87 6.19
N ILE A 233 4.91 8.05 6.93
CA ILE A 233 4.89 8.17 8.38
C ILE A 233 4.41 6.85 8.97
N LEU A 234 5.28 6.23 9.76
CA LEU A 234 4.91 5.14 10.63
C LEU A 234 4.36 5.74 11.94
N GLU A 235 3.06 5.61 12.13
CA GLU A 235 2.39 5.98 13.37
C GLU A 235 2.35 4.78 14.33
N ILE A 236 3.04 4.91 15.46
CA ILE A 236 3.08 3.91 16.53
C ILE A 236 2.22 4.41 17.70
N HIS A 237 1.20 3.63 18.03
CA HIS A 237 0.40 3.84 19.23
C HIS A 237 1.04 3.06 20.36
N LEU A 238 1.76 3.78 21.22
CA LEU A 238 2.43 3.20 22.36
C LEU A 238 1.51 3.32 23.57
N ASN A 239 1.08 2.17 24.07
CA ASN A 239 0.37 2.06 25.33
C ASN A 239 1.22 1.23 26.31
N VAL A 240 1.53 1.81 27.46
CA VAL A 240 2.47 1.25 28.43
C VAL A 240 1.74 1.09 29.75
N ASN A 241 1.58 -0.16 30.15
CA ASN A 241 0.97 -0.53 31.43
C ASN A 241 2.06 -1.04 32.38
N ASP A 242 1.86 -0.85 33.69
CA ASP A 242 2.74 -1.36 34.76
C ASP A 242 4.19 -0.84 34.74
N MET A 243 4.37 0.44 34.44
CA MET A 243 5.65 1.13 34.61
C MET A 243 5.53 2.19 35.70
N SER A 244 6.53 2.30 36.56
CA SER A 244 6.61 3.34 37.58
C SER A 244 6.95 4.70 36.96
N GLU A 245 6.60 5.80 37.62
CA GLU A 245 6.91 7.16 37.15
C GLU A 245 8.42 7.40 36.89
N SER A 246 9.28 6.61 37.55
CA SER A 246 10.74 6.66 37.38
C SER A 246 11.27 5.85 36.21
N ASP A 247 10.46 4.98 35.60
CA ASP A 247 10.93 4.11 34.52
C ASP A 247 10.97 4.88 33.20
N SER A 248 11.88 4.48 32.30
CA SER A 248 11.96 5.06 30.97
C SER A 248 12.03 3.99 29.89
N LEU A 249 11.54 4.33 28.70
CA LEU A 249 11.58 3.47 27.53
C LEU A 249 12.53 4.06 26.49
N ASN A 250 13.49 3.25 26.05
CA ASN A 250 14.22 3.52 24.83
C ASN A 250 13.43 2.94 23.66
N LEU A 251 13.08 3.82 22.72
CA LEU A 251 12.41 3.45 21.50
C LEU A 251 13.43 3.48 20.35
N SER A 252 13.48 2.39 19.60
CA SER A 252 14.40 2.25 18.48
C SER A 252 13.72 1.60 17.29
N LEU A 253 14.22 1.94 16.12
CA LEU A 253 13.85 1.32 14.86
C LEU A 253 15.06 0.52 14.37
N GLN A 254 14.90 -0.77 14.19
CA GLN A 254 15.88 -1.62 13.54
C GLN A 254 15.47 -1.80 12.08
N ILE A 255 16.37 -1.45 11.17
CA ILE A 255 16.20 -1.65 9.74
C ILE A 255 17.36 -2.54 9.29
N ASN A 256 17.04 -3.76 8.86
CA ASN A 256 18.04 -4.82 8.63
C ASN A 256 18.92 -5.04 9.89
N ASN A 257 20.23 -4.87 9.75
CA ASN A 257 21.21 -5.04 10.84
C ASN A 257 21.60 -3.71 11.51
N GLN A 258 20.93 -2.60 11.19
CA GLN A 258 21.24 -1.28 11.73
C GLN A 258 20.13 -0.80 12.66
N SER A 259 20.51 -0.29 13.84
CA SER A 259 19.59 0.24 14.84
C SER A 259 19.65 1.77 14.87
N TYR A 260 18.48 2.40 14.91
CA TYR A 260 18.29 3.84 14.96
C TYR A 260 17.52 4.19 16.24
N LYS A 261 18.09 5.06 17.08
CA LYS A 261 17.39 5.58 18.25
C LYS A 261 16.32 6.58 17.77
N ILE A 262 15.07 6.36 18.20
CA ILE A 262 13.95 7.25 17.87
C ILE A 262 13.78 8.27 18.98
N GLU A 263 13.47 7.80 20.19
CA GLU A 263 13.23 8.66 21.34
C GLU A 263 13.48 7.88 22.64
N GLN A 264 13.69 8.60 23.74
CA GLN A 264 13.58 8.03 25.08
C GLN A 264 12.42 8.74 25.80
N CYS A 265 11.45 7.97 26.29
CA CYS A 265 10.22 8.51 26.87
C CYS A 265 10.08 8.12 28.34
N THR A 266 9.61 9.05 29.18
CA THR A 266 9.16 8.79 30.55
C THR A 266 7.66 8.45 30.56
N VAL A 267 7.22 7.73 31.61
CA VAL A 267 5.89 7.07 31.67
C VAL A 267 4.70 8.03 31.80
N LEU A 268 4.94 9.30 32.12
CA LEU A 268 3.89 10.27 32.47
C LEU A 268 2.97 10.73 31.31
N ASN A 269 3.20 10.28 30.07
CA ASN A 269 2.51 10.78 28.88
C ASN A 269 1.86 9.68 28.02
N TYR A 270 1.20 8.67 28.62
CA TYR A 270 0.53 7.60 27.87
C TYR A 270 -1.02 7.68 27.95
N PRO A 271 -1.75 7.36 26.85
CA PRO A 271 -1.27 6.83 25.55
C PRO A 271 -0.50 7.87 24.72
N LYS A 272 0.56 7.42 24.02
CA LYS A 272 1.42 8.28 23.18
C LYS A 272 1.38 7.82 21.74
N ILE A 273 1.11 8.76 20.84
CA ILE A 273 1.23 8.57 19.41
C ILE A 273 2.61 9.03 18.97
N ILE A 274 3.35 8.16 18.30
CA ILE A 274 4.70 8.45 17.82
C ILE A 274 4.69 8.37 16.30
N ASN A 275 5.02 9.48 15.66
CA ASN A 275 5.10 9.58 14.21
C ASN A 275 6.55 9.53 13.76
N ILE A 276 6.91 8.46 13.06
CA ILE A 276 8.26 8.24 12.55
C ILE A 276 8.23 8.41 11.03
N ASP A 277 8.93 9.44 10.55
CA ASP A 277 9.18 9.61 9.11
C ASP A 277 10.21 8.58 8.63
N LEU A 278 9.75 7.54 7.96
CA LEU A 278 10.58 6.43 7.50
C LEU A 278 11.55 6.85 6.38
N ASN A 279 11.26 7.92 5.63
CA ASN A 279 12.15 8.41 4.57
C ASN A 279 13.48 8.95 5.10
N LYS A 280 13.57 9.28 6.40
CA LYS A 280 14.83 9.66 7.05
C LYS A 280 15.78 8.48 7.24
N TYR A 281 15.26 7.25 7.22
CA TYR A 281 16.00 6.06 7.62
C TYR A 281 16.12 5.02 6.49
N ILE A 282 15.21 5.04 5.51
CA ILE A 282 15.21 4.12 4.36
C ILE A 282 15.65 4.88 3.11
N GLN A 283 16.68 4.39 2.45
CA GLN A 283 17.13 4.95 1.18
C GLN A 283 16.18 4.51 0.06
N THR A 284 15.81 5.44 -0.82
CA THR A 284 14.84 5.25 -1.93
C THR A 284 15.17 4.10 -2.88
N ASN A 285 16.41 3.62 -2.87
CA ASN A 285 16.92 2.61 -3.82
C ASN A 285 17.23 1.25 -3.16
N ASN A 286 16.95 1.05 -1.86
CA ASN A 286 17.25 -0.21 -1.18
C ASN A 286 16.14 -0.64 -0.22
N LEU A 287 15.42 -1.72 -0.59
CA LEU A 287 14.34 -2.26 0.22
C LEU A 287 14.90 -2.99 1.44
N PRO A 288 14.52 -2.60 2.66
CA PRO A 288 14.90 -3.36 3.84
C PRO A 288 14.32 -4.78 3.79
N ASP A 289 15.06 -5.75 4.30
CA ASP A 289 14.57 -7.11 4.54
C ASP A 289 13.56 -7.14 5.69
N SER A 290 13.79 -6.29 6.70
CA SER A 290 12.91 -6.14 7.84
C SER A 290 13.02 -4.76 8.45
N ILE A 291 11.89 -4.25 8.93
CA ILE A 291 11.79 -3.12 9.83
C ILE A 291 11.16 -3.64 11.12
N VAL A 292 11.88 -3.52 12.22
CA VAL A 292 11.41 -3.89 13.56
C VAL A 292 11.43 -2.64 14.41
N PHE A 293 10.31 -2.34 15.04
CA PHE A 293 10.26 -1.32 16.09
C PHE A 293 10.46 -2.02 17.44
N SER A 294 11.35 -1.48 18.26
CA SER A 294 11.72 -2.06 19.55
C SER A 294 11.53 -1.03 20.65
N ALA A 295 10.88 -1.46 21.75
CA ALA A 295 10.79 -0.71 22.99
C ALA A 295 11.54 -1.48 24.09
N GLU A 296 12.57 -0.86 24.67
CA GLU A 296 13.39 -1.42 25.74
C GLU A 296 13.18 -0.60 27.03
N ILE A 297 12.86 -1.27 28.14
CA ILE A 297 12.79 -0.63 29.46
C ILE A 297 14.21 -0.35 29.98
N VAL A 298 14.43 0.90 30.36
CA VAL A 298 15.69 1.40 30.93
C VAL A 298 15.46 1.65 32.42
N ASP A 299 16.01 0.74 33.22
CA ASP A 299 16.31 0.76 34.67
C ASP A 299 15.32 0.22 35.73
N LYS A 300 15.70 -0.92 36.32
CA LYS A 300 16.35 -1.01 37.66
C LYS A 300 17.34 -2.19 37.63
N PRO A 301 18.48 -2.16 38.37
CA PRO A 301 19.48 -3.24 38.42
C PRO A 301 18.96 -4.61 38.92
N SER A 302 17.69 -4.67 39.31
CA SER A 302 17.02 -5.85 39.89
C SER A 302 16.00 -6.50 38.95
N ILE A 303 15.71 -5.89 37.79
CA ILE A 303 14.73 -6.40 36.81
C ILE A 303 15.49 -6.70 35.50
N PRO A 304 15.38 -7.91 34.93
CA PRO A 304 16.00 -8.23 33.65
C PRO A 304 15.46 -7.29 32.57
N LYS A 305 16.36 -6.76 31.73
CA LYS A 305 16.01 -5.93 30.57
C LYS A 305 14.92 -6.64 29.76
N LYS A 306 13.74 -6.03 29.70
CA LYS A 306 12.63 -6.52 28.90
C LYS A 306 12.54 -5.65 27.65
N GLN A 307 12.77 -6.28 26.51
CA GLN A 307 12.62 -5.68 25.20
C GLN A 307 11.40 -6.31 24.54
N ILE A 308 10.58 -5.46 23.91
CA ILE A 308 9.45 -5.89 23.10
C ILE A 308 9.74 -5.44 21.68
N ASP A 309 9.66 -6.39 20.76
CA ASP A 309 9.86 -6.17 19.33
C ASP A 309 8.53 -6.31 18.60
N PHE A 310 8.28 -5.36 17.70
CA PHE A 310 7.14 -5.34 16.81
C PHE A 310 7.64 -5.33 15.37
N ASN A 311 7.28 -6.37 14.61
CA ASN A 311 7.62 -6.42 13.19
C ASN A 311 6.71 -5.44 12.45
N VAL A 312 7.27 -4.28 12.09
CA VAL A 312 6.58 -3.25 11.30
C VAL A 312 6.47 -3.71 9.86
N PHE A 313 7.55 -4.27 9.33
CA PHE A 313 7.60 -4.78 7.98
C PHE A 313 8.57 -5.96 7.93
N LYS A 314 8.18 -6.99 7.21
CA LYS A 314 9.07 -8.06 6.81
C LYS A 314 8.87 -8.27 5.33
N SER A 315 9.92 -8.05 4.57
CA SER A 315 9.83 -8.19 3.12
C SER A 315 9.56 -9.65 2.78
N GLN A 316 8.48 -9.89 2.04
CA GLN A 316 8.28 -11.13 1.32
C GLN A 316 9.06 -11.08 0.02
N LYS A 317 10.37 -10.76 0.03
CA LYS A 317 11.17 -10.75 -1.21
C LYS A 317 10.92 -12.10 -1.89
N GLU A 318 10.22 -12.07 -3.02
CA GLU A 318 10.13 -13.24 -3.87
C GLU A 318 11.58 -13.66 -4.14
N LYS A 319 11.90 -14.91 -3.83
CA LYS A 319 13.16 -15.48 -4.27
C LYS A 319 13.23 -15.25 -5.77
N LEU A 320 14.37 -14.77 -6.26
CA LEU A 320 14.60 -14.64 -7.70
C LEU A 320 14.05 -15.88 -8.41
N GLU A 321 13.28 -15.68 -9.48
CA GLU A 321 12.91 -16.78 -10.36
C GLU A 321 14.21 -17.46 -10.79
N GLU A 322 14.46 -18.65 -10.23
CA GLU A 322 15.53 -19.50 -10.70
C GLU A 322 15.08 -20.04 -12.04
N VAL A 323 15.66 -19.54 -13.13
CA VAL A 323 15.37 -20.09 -14.45
C VAL A 323 15.96 -21.49 -14.49
N LYS A 324 15.07 -22.49 -14.62
CA LYS A 324 15.45 -23.89 -14.75
C LYS A 324 15.66 -24.25 -16.20
N ILE A 325 16.92 -24.44 -16.59
CA ILE A 325 17.29 -24.94 -17.92
C ILE A 325 17.82 -26.36 -17.70
N ASN A 326 17.13 -27.37 -18.25
CA ASN A 326 17.50 -28.79 -18.09
C ASN A 326 17.70 -29.19 -16.61
N ASN A 327 16.77 -28.81 -15.72
CA ASN A 327 16.81 -29.03 -14.26
C ASN A 327 17.97 -28.35 -13.51
N VAL A 328 18.70 -27.44 -14.15
CA VAL A 328 19.73 -26.63 -13.48
C VAL A 328 19.21 -25.22 -13.28
N ASN A 329 19.37 -24.69 -12.07
CA ASN A 329 18.97 -23.34 -11.71
C ASN A 329 20.01 -22.31 -12.17
N TYR A 330 19.53 -21.21 -12.75
CA TYR A 330 20.35 -20.08 -13.16
C TYR A 330 19.82 -18.78 -12.58
N ASN A 331 20.75 -17.92 -12.15
CA ASN A 331 20.49 -16.50 -11.94
C ASN A 331 20.59 -15.76 -13.29
N VAL A 332 19.63 -14.89 -13.59
CA VAL A 332 19.58 -14.15 -14.86
C VAL A 332 20.04 -12.71 -14.66
N TYR A 333 20.85 -12.21 -15.60
CA TYR A 333 21.37 -10.84 -15.63
C TYR A 333 21.08 -10.22 -17.00
N LEU A 334 20.76 -8.92 -17.06
CA LEU A 334 20.53 -8.19 -18.31
C LEU A 334 21.66 -7.18 -18.46
N LEU A 335 22.38 -7.27 -19.56
CA LEU A 335 23.36 -6.29 -19.96
C LEU A 335 22.82 -5.50 -21.16
N PRO A 336 22.43 -4.22 -20.98
CA PRO A 336 22.06 -3.35 -22.10
C PRO A 336 23.27 -3.14 -23.03
N LEU A 337 23.03 -3.17 -24.34
CA LEU A 337 24.05 -2.94 -25.36
C LEU A 337 23.73 -1.70 -26.19
N PRO A 338 24.77 -1.03 -26.76
CA PRO A 338 24.58 0.12 -27.63
C PRO A 338 23.88 -0.27 -28.95
N LYS A 339 23.32 0.73 -29.63
CA LYS A 339 22.73 0.56 -30.95
C LYS A 339 23.76 0.12 -31.99
N GLU A 340 24.93 0.75 -31.98
CA GLU A 340 26.06 0.36 -32.81
C GLU A 340 26.87 -0.73 -32.11
N ILE A 341 27.16 -1.83 -32.80
CA ILE A 341 27.89 -2.97 -32.25
C ILE A 341 29.30 -3.03 -32.85
N ASN A 342 30.27 -2.51 -32.11
CA ASN A 342 31.71 -2.63 -32.38
C ASN A 342 32.48 -2.69 -31.04
N GLU A 343 33.77 -3.03 -31.07
CA GLU A 343 34.53 -3.24 -29.84
C GLU A 343 34.58 -1.99 -28.95
N GLU A 344 34.72 -0.80 -29.55
CA GLU A 344 34.75 0.48 -28.82
C GLU A 344 33.41 0.81 -28.16
N SER A 345 32.29 0.58 -28.85
CA SER A 345 30.96 0.82 -28.31
C SER A 345 30.61 -0.17 -27.19
N LEU A 346 30.98 -1.44 -27.35
CA LEU A 346 30.79 -2.49 -26.35
C LEU A 346 31.63 -2.24 -25.09
N ASP A 347 32.83 -1.69 -25.23
CA ASP A 347 33.72 -1.41 -24.10
C ASP A 347 33.16 -0.34 -23.13
N LYS A 348 32.14 0.43 -23.55
CA LYS A 348 31.36 1.29 -22.64
C LYS A 348 30.66 0.50 -21.53
N ASN A 349 30.44 -0.80 -21.72
CA ASN A 349 29.86 -1.72 -20.74
C ASN A 349 30.91 -2.49 -19.90
N LEU A 350 32.20 -2.15 -19.97
CA LEU A 350 33.23 -2.90 -19.21
C LEU A 350 32.99 -2.87 -17.70
N LYS A 351 32.61 -1.72 -17.13
CA LYS A 351 32.34 -1.60 -15.68
C LYS A 351 31.24 -2.56 -15.24
N ASN A 352 30.25 -2.76 -16.09
CA ASN A 352 29.14 -3.66 -15.87
C ASN A 352 29.58 -5.12 -15.92
N LEU A 353 30.41 -5.45 -16.89
CA LEU A 353 31.04 -6.76 -17.01
C LEU A 353 31.92 -7.12 -15.80
N GLU A 354 32.69 -6.16 -15.27
CA GLU A 354 33.52 -6.35 -14.08
C GLU A 354 32.70 -6.64 -12.81
N ILE A 355 31.49 -6.08 -12.71
CA ILE A 355 30.56 -6.40 -11.62
C ILE A 355 30.08 -7.84 -11.75
N LEU A 356 29.70 -8.28 -12.96
CA LEU A 356 29.30 -9.66 -13.23
C LEU A 356 30.42 -10.64 -12.91
N LYS A 357 31.65 -10.33 -13.32
CA LYS A 357 32.83 -11.17 -13.02
C LYS A 357 32.98 -11.47 -11.53
N LYS A 358 32.77 -10.47 -10.66
CA LYS A 358 32.86 -10.68 -9.21
C LYS A 358 31.84 -11.67 -8.67
N GLN A 359 30.72 -11.84 -9.37
CA GLN A 359 29.63 -12.76 -9.00
C GLN A 359 29.76 -14.13 -9.68
N ILE A 360 30.54 -14.22 -10.77
CA ILE A 360 30.80 -15.45 -11.51
C ILE A 360 32.10 -16.08 -11.00
N THR A 361 32.00 -17.10 -10.14
CA THR A 361 33.17 -17.93 -9.81
C THR A 361 33.55 -18.82 -11.00
N THR A 362 34.84 -19.11 -11.20
CA THR A 362 35.42 -19.85 -12.35
C THR A 362 34.85 -21.27 -12.61
N LYS A 363 34.00 -21.79 -11.72
CA LYS A 363 33.36 -23.12 -11.82
C LYS A 363 31.91 -23.09 -12.32
N LYS A 364 31.30 -21.90 -12.50
CA LYS A 364 29.89 -21.78 -12.90
C LYS A 364 29.75 -21.80 -14.42
N LYS A 365 28.76 -22.51 -14.93
CA LYS A 365 28.34 -22.43 -16.33
C LYS A 365 27.63 -21.10 -16.59
N VAL A 366 27.96 -20.45 -17.69
CA VAL A 366 27.31 -19.20 -18.11
C VAL A 366 26.73 -19.35 -19.50
N ILE A 367 25.44 -19.04 -19.62
CA ILE A 367 24.74 -19.05 -20.89
C ILE A 367 24.44 -17.60 -21.27
N ILE A 368 24.69 -17.22 -22.51
CA ILE A 368 24.39 -15.88 -23.03
C ILE A 368 23.33 -16.02 -24.13
N GLU A 369 22.25 -15.24 -24.00
CA GLU A 369 21.27 -15.02 -25.06
C GLU A 369 21.34 -13.56 -25.50
N SER A 370 21.60 -13.32 -26.78
CA SER A 370 21.62 -11.99 -27.37
C SER A 370 20.24 -11.61 -27.92
N SER A 371 19.96 -10.31 -28.02
CA SER A 371 18.73 -9.82 -28.64
C SER A 371 18.50 -10.43 -30.03
N HIS A 372 17.24 -10.77 -30.32
CA HIS A 372 16.82 -11.33 -31.60
C HIS A 372 16.98 -10.33 -32.77
N THR A 373 17.17 -9.05 -32.48
CA THR A 373 17.36 -7.98 -33.47
C THR A 373 18.74 -7.97 -34.12
N PHE A 374 19.74 -8.63 -33.54
CA PHE A 374 21.11 -8.60 -34.04
C PHE A 374 21.32 -9.44 -35.31
N SER A 375 22.03 -8.88 -36.28
CA SER A 375 22.54 -9.60 -37.45
C SER A 375 23.55 -10.68 -37.06
N LEU A 376 23.89 -11.56 -38.01
CA LEU A 376 24.90 -12.61 -37.80
C LEU A 376 26.27 -12.01 -37.47
N SER A 377 26.68 -10.94 -38.15
CA SER A 377 27.95 -10.26 -37.91
C SER A 377 28.01 -9.59 -36.54
N GLU A 378 26.93 -8.94 -36.11
CA GLU A 378 26.87 -8.29 -34.80
C GLU A 378 26.93 -9.32 -33.66
N ASN A 379 26.21 -10.43 -33.80
CA ASN A 379 26.29 -11.55 -32.85
C ASN A 379 27.72 -12.10 -32.74
N GLN A 380 28.45 -12.18 -33.85
CA GLN A 380 29.84 -12.64 -33.85
C GLN A 380 30.78 -11.64 -33.17
N THR A 381 30.59 -10.34 -33.39
CA THR A 381 31.32 -9.28 -32.69
C THR A 381 31.08 -9.32 -31.18
N ILE A 382 29.82 -9.44 -30.75
CA ILE A 382 29.44 -9.53 -29.33
C ILE A 382 30.06 -10.79 -28.69
N ARG A 383 30.00 -11.93 -29.40
CA ARG A 383 30.58 -13.17 -28.92
C ARG A 383 32.09 -13.04 -28.68
N ASN A 384 32.82 -12.54 -29.67
CA ASN A 384 34.27 -12.32 -29.55
C ASN A 384 34.60 -11.36 -28.40
N TRP A 385 33.79 -10.31 -28.21
CA TRP A 385 33.94 -9.36 -27.12
C TRP A 385 33.73 -10.03 -25.75
N CYS A 386 32.65 -10.80 -25.56
CA CYS A 386 32.42 -11.54 -24.32
C CYS A 386 33.52 -12.55 -24.02
N GLU A 387 33.95 -13.33 -25.03
CA GLU A 387 35.02 -14.32 -24.88
C GLU A 387 36.35 -13.67 -24.49
N LYS A 388 36.67 -12.49 -25.05
CA LYS A 388 37.88 -11.73 -24.70
C LYS A 388 37.81 -11.16 -23.29
N LYS A 389 36.66 -10.58 -22.92
CA LYS A 389 36.54 -9.80 -21.70
C LYS A 389 36.16 -10.64 -20.49
N ILE A 390 35.51 -11.80 -20.65
CA ILE A 390 35.12 -12.71 -19.54
C ILE A 390 35.74 -14.11 -19.69
N SER A 391 36.96 -14.16 -20.24
CA SER A 391 37.72 -15.38 -20.57
C SER A 391 37.98 -16.36 -19.42
N GLU A 392 37.81 -15.93 -18.17
CA GLU A 392 37.95 -16.77 -16.97
C GLU A 392 36.80 -17.79 -16.80
N ILE A 393 35.72 -17.63 -17.57
CA ILE A 393 34.57 -18.53 -17.59
C ILE A 393 34.83 -19.69 -18.55
N LYS A 394 34.91 -20.91 -18.02
CA LYS A 394 35.26 -22.11 -18.80
C LYS A 394 34.14 -22.64 -19.70
N ASP A 395 32.87 -22.33 -19.40
CA ASP A 395 31.70 -22.86 -20.12
C ASP A 395 30.75 -21.71 -20.47
N LEU A 396 31.12 -20.95 -21.51
CA LEU A 396 30.34 -19.87 -22.09
C LEU A 396 29.54 -20.40 -23.29
N ASN A 397 28.21 -20.42 -23.21
CA ASN A 397 27.36 -20.96 -24.27
C ASN A 397 26.39 -19.91 -24.81
N PHE A 398 26.46 -19.63 -26.11
CA PHE A 398 25.50 -18.75 -26.78
C PHE A 398 24.32 -19.57 -27.29
N GLN A 399 23.12 -19.23 -26.83
CA GLN A 399 21.88 -19.92 -27.16
C GLN A 399 20.77 -18.90 -27.43
N LYS A 400 19.78 -19.30 -28.23
CA LYS A 400 18.64 -18.45 -28.61
C LYS A 400 17.34 -19.03 -28.05
N GLY A 401 16.44 -18.16 -27.58
CA GLY A 401 15.08 -18.54 -27.21
C GLY A 401 14.97 -19.29 -25.89
N ILE A 402 15.92 -19.11 -24.96
CA ILE A 402 15.94 -19.84 -23.68
C ILE A 402 14.85 -19.34 -22.74
N PHE A 403 14.44 -18.07 -22.89
CA PHE A 403 13.46 -17.45 -22.00
C PHE A 403 12.26 -16.86 -22.78
N PRO A 404 11.29 -17.69 -23.20
CA PRO A 404 10.16 -17.30 -24.06
C PRO A 404 9.29 -16.21 -23.45
N THR A 405 9.12 -16.23 -22.11
CA THR A 405 8.29 -15.28 -21.37
C THR A 405 8.83 -13.87 -21.46
N LEU A 406 10.16 -13.68 -21.37
CA LEU A 406 10.79 -12.37 -21.52
C LEU A 406 10.91 -11.96 -22.98
N ASN A 407 11.07 -12.91 -23.91
CA ASN A 407 10.97 -12.64 -25.35
C ASN A 407 9.60 -12.08 -25.75
N LYS A 408 8.53 -12.32 -24.97
CA LYS A 408 7.22 -11.65 -25.16
C LYS A 408 7.26 -10.17 -24.78
N TYR A 409 8.05 -9.78 -23.78
CA TYR A 409 8.15 -8.40 -23.29
C TYR A 409 9.24 -7.58 -24.01
N LEU A 410 10.30 -8.23 -24.49
CA LEU A 410 11.43 -7.62 -25.18
C LEU A 410 11.30 -7.62 -26.71
N GLN A 411 10.11 -7.94 -27.24
CA GLN A 411 9.79 -7.91 -28.68
C GLN A 411 9.84 -6.51 -29.31
N ASN A 412 10.13 -5.48 -28.53
CA ASN A 412 10.26 -4.11 -29.03
C ASN A 412 11.62 -3.94 -29.74
N LYS A 413 11.59 -3.53 -31.01
CA LYS A 413 12.74 -3.56 -31.94
C LYS A 413 13.84 -2.52 -31.63
N GLU A 414 13.68 -1.73 -30.57
CA GLU A 414 14.51 -0.55 -30.33
C GLU A 414 15.57 -0.72 -29.25
N PHE A 415 15.65 -1.89 -28.59
CA PHE A 415 16.56 -2.13 -27.48
C PHE A 415 17.48 -3.35 -27.69
N ASN A 416 18.78 -3.10 -27.66
CA ASN A 416 19.84 -4.09 -27.80
C ASN A 416 20.30 -4.57 -26.42
N TYR A 417 20.44 -5.90 -26.23
CA TYR A 417 20.77 -6.47 -24.91
C TYR A 417 21.44 -7.85 -24.99
N LEU A 418 22.03 -8.26 -23.86
CA LEU A 418 22.37 -9.65 -23.54
C LEU A 418 21.67 -10.10 -22.26
N LEU A 419 21.08 -11.29 -22.28
CA LEU A 419 20.72 -12.04 -21.09
C LEU A 419 21.86 -12.97 -20.73
N ILE A 420 22.34 -12.91 -19.50
CA ILE A 420 23.46 -13.69 -19.00
C ILE A 420 22.93 -14.56 -17.86
N PHE A 421 22.89 -15.88 -18.07
CA PHE A 421 22.42 -16.87 -17.12
C PHE A 421 23.62 -17.49 -16.43
N ILE A 422 23.76 -17.31 -15.12
CA ILE A 422 24.88 -17.83 -14.33
C ILE A 422 24.34 -18.96 -13.45
N GLN A 423 24.88 -20.16 -13.62
CA GLN A 423 24.48 -21.34 -12.85
C GLN A 423 24.64 -21.09 -11.34
N ASN A 424 23.64 -21.52 -10.56
CA ASN A 424 23.66 -21.42 -9.09
C ASN A 424 24.69 -22.34 -8.44
#